data_AF-A0A133V0H1-F1
#
_entry.id   AF-A0A133V0H1-F1
#
_cell.length_a   1.000
_cell.length_b   1.000
_cell.length_c   1.000
_cell.angle_alpha   90.00
_cell.angle_beta   90.00
_cell.angle_gamma   90.00
#
_symmetry.space_group_name_H-M   'P 1'
#
loop_
_entity.id
_entity.type
_entity.pdbx_description
1 polymer ?
#
loop_
_entity_poly.entity_id
_entity_poly.type
_entity_poly.pdbx_seq_one_letter_code
_entity_poly.pdbx_strand_id
1 'polypeptide(L)'
;SPAHLCSYAGLVPSVKQSGSKEVHGSIQGGKPLLRWVLYQAAHHHIRNAPNSHITKFYKRLERKKPEKLAKTAAARKLTTVIYWMLELKEEFHPQGYDPRTSR
;
A
#
# COMPACT_ATOMS: atom_id res chain seq x y z
N SER A 1 -11.51 -4.28 -7.09
CA SER A 1 -10.11 -4.72 -7.25
C SER A 1 -9.21 -3.94 -6.29
N PRO A 2 -8.12 -4.55 -5.79
CA PRO A 2 -7.21 -3.88 -4.86
C PRO A 2 -6.51 -2.66 -5.47
N ALA A 3 -6.24 -2.68 -6.78
CA ALA A 3 -5.67 -1.54 -7.51
C ALA A 3 -6.63 -0.35 -7.56
N HIS A 4 -7.92 -0.57 -7.83
CA HIS A 4 -8.93 0.49 -7.79
C HIS A 4 -9.07 1.09 -6.39
N LEU A 5 -9.03 0.27 -5.33
CA LEU A 5 -9.08 0.77 -3.96
C LEU A 5 -7.87 1.67 -3.64
N CYS A 6 -6.65 1.25 -4.02
CA CYS A 6 -5.44 2.04 -3.79
C CYS A 6 -5.47 3.37 -4.58
N SER A 7 -5.99 3.35 -5.82
CA SER A 7 -6.16 4.55 -6.65
C SER A 7 -7.21 5.50 -6.05
N TYR A 8 -8.36 4.97 -5.62
CA TYR A 8 -9.41 5.73 -4.96
C TYR A 8 -8.94 6.38 -3.64
N ALA A 9 -8.09 5.68 -2.89
CA ALA A 9 -7.43 6.20 -1.70
C ALA A 9 -6.31 7.22 -2.00
N GLY A 10 -5.96 7.47 -3.27
CA GLY A 10 -4.91 8.42 -3.64
C GLY A 10 -3.49 7.98 -3.20
N LEU A 11 -3.27 6.67 -3.07
CA LEU A 11 -1.97 6.07 -2.69
C LEU A 11 -1.11 5.64 -3.88
N VAL A 12 -1.65 5.78 -5.11
CA VAL A 12 -0.96 5.44 -6.36
C VAL A 12 -0.54 6.72 -7.07
N PRO A 13 0.70 6.82 -7.58
CA PRO A 13 1.14 7.96 -8.39
C PRO A 13 0.21 8.23 -9.58
N SER A 14 0.06 9.50 -9.94
CA SER A 14 -0.62 9.87 -11.19
C SER A 14 0.21 9.43 -12.39
N VAL A 15 -0.44 8.91 -13.43
CA VAL A 15 0.18 8.57 -14.71
C VAL A 15 -0.33 9.55 -15.75
N LYS A 16 0.59 10.24 -16.43
CA LYS A 16 0.30 11.05 -17.62
C LYS A 16 0.93 10.37 -18.82
N GLN A 17 0.10 9.96 -19.78
CA GLN A 17 0.55 9.34 -21.02
C GLN A 17 0.17 10.22 -22.20
N SER A 18 1.13 10.52 -23.08
CA SER A 18 0.89 11.24 -24.34
C SER A 18 1.65 10.53 -25.46
N GLY A 19 0.91 10.00 -26.45
CA GLY A 19 1.51 9.16 -27.49
C GLY A 19 2.25 7.96 -26.87
N SER A 20 3.52 7.79 -27.24
CA SER A 20 4.39 6.70 -26.76
C SER A 20 5.09 6.98 -25.42
N LYS A 21 4.86 8.14 -24.80
CA LYS A 21 5.56 8.56 -23.57
C LYS A 21 4.65 8.45 -22.35
N GLU A 22 5.16 7.78 -21.31
CA GLU A 22 4.50 7.64 -20.01
C GLU A 22 5.34 8.33 -18.92
N VAL A 23 4.72 9.20 -18.14
CA VAL A 23 5.36 9.92 -17.04
C VAL A 23 4.60 9.65 -15.74
N HIS A 24 5.32 9.18 -14.73
CA HIS A 24 4.79 8.96 -13.38
C HIS A 24 5.03 10.22 -12.53
N GLY A 25 3.94 10.87 -12.12
CA GLY A 25 3.95 12.10 -11.33
C GLY A 25 3.83 11.85 -9.82
N SER A 26 3.54 12.91 -9.07
CA SER A 26 3.22 12.78 -7.64
C SER A 26 1.87 12.08 -7.43
N ILE A 27 1.66 11.60 -6.19
CA ILE A 27 0.34 11.14 -5.73
C ILE A 27 -0.62 12.33 -5.73
N GLN A 28 -1.66 12.24 -6.55
CA GLN A 28 -2.67 13.28 -6.75
C GLN A 28 -4.06 12.63 -6.79
N GLY A 29 -5.08 13.41 -6.45
CA GLY A 29 -6.47 12.93 -6.42
C GLY A 29 -6.78 11.97 -5.25
N GLY A 30 -7.86 11.20 -5.42
CA GLY A 30 -8.42 10.30 -4.41
C GLY A 30 -9.11 11.00 -3.25
N LYS A 31 -9.50 10.25 -2.22
CA LYS A 31 -10.10 10.78 -0.98
C LYS A 31 -9.02 11.14 0.05
N PRO A 32 -8.79 12.43 0.38
CA PRO A 32 -7.70 12.84 1.27
C PRO A 32 -7.79 12.25 2.69
N LEU A 33 -9.00 12.16 3.25
CA LEU A 33 -9.22 11.57 4.56
C LEU A 33 -8.87 10.08 4.57
N LEU A 34 -9.32 9.33 3.55
CA LEU A 34 -9.01 7.91 3.42
C LEU A 34 -7.51 7.68 3.29
N ARG A 35 -6.82 8.50 2.47
CA ARG A 35 -5.37 8.47 2.35
C ARG A 35 -4.69 8.67 3.70
N TRP A 36 -5.13 9.68 4.45
CA TRP A 36 -4.57 10.01 5.75
C TRP A 36 -4.75 8.88 6.76
N VAL A 37 -5.96 8.31 6.86
CA VAL A 37 -6.25 7.18 7.75
C VAL A 37 -5.37 5.96 7.40
N LEU A 38 -5.27 5.61 6.12
CA LEU A 38 -4.44 4.47 5.69
C LEU A 38 -2.95 4.71 5.93
N TYR A 39 -2.49 5.95 5.78
CA TYR A 39 -1.11 6.32 6.11
C TYR A 39 -0.83 6.21 7.61
N GLN A 40 -1.75 6.68 8.47
CA GLN A 40 -1.65 6.54 9.92
C GLN A 40 -1.69 5.07 10.34
N ALA A 41 -2.59 4.28 9.76
CA ALA A 41 -2.66 2.84 10.00
C ALA A 41 -1.34 2.15 9.64
N ALA A 42 -0.75 2.46 8.48
CA ALA A 42 0.55 1.93 8.09
C ALA A 42 1.67 2.35 9.05
N HIS A 43 1.69 3.62 9.47
CA HIS A 43 2.67 4.13 10.43
C HIS A 43 2.57 3.43 11.79
N HIS A 44 1.35 3.22 12.30
CA HIS A 44 1.11 2.47 13.52
C HIS A 44 1.48 0.98 13.37
N HIS A 45 1.11 0.36 12.24
CA HIS A 45 1.44 -1.03 11.93
C HIS A 45 2.95 -1.28 11.91
N ILE A 46 3.71 -0.40 11.25
CA ILE A 46 5.17 -0.51 11.18
C ILE A 46 5.82 -0.51 12.56
N ARG A 47 5.27 0.27 13.50
CA ARG A 47 5.78 0.39 14.87
C ARG A 47 5.43 -0.80 15.75
N ASN A 48 4.22 -1.35 15.61
CA ASN A 48 3.71 -2.38 16.51
C ASN A 48 3.83 -3.81 15.97
N ALA A 49 4.04 -3.99 14.66
CA ALA A 49 4.17 -5.30 14.03
C ALA A 49 5.53 -5.46 13.33
N PRO A 50 6.67 -5.48 14.08
CA PRO A 50 8.02 -5.43 13.52
C PRO A 50 8.35 -6.64 12.62
N ASN A 51 7.72 -7.78 12.88
CA ASN A 51 7.96 -9.04 12.18
C ASN A 51 7.02 -9.26 10.99
N SER A 52 6.06 -8.37 10.75
CA SER A 52 5.10 -8.53 9.65
C SER A 52 5.76 -8.35 8.28
N HIS A 53 5.20 -9.00 7.27
CA HIS A 53 5.66 -8.90 5.88
C HIS A 53 5.55 -7.46 5.32
N ILE A 54 4.65 -6.64 5.86
CA ILE A 54 4.51 -5.21 5.52
C ILE A 54 5.67 -4.43 6.12
N THR A 55 5.98 -4.63 7.40
CA THR A 55 7.10 -3.94 8.07
C THR A 55 8.45 -4.34 7.49
N LYS A 56 8.63 -5.62 7.16
CA LYS A 56 9.82 -6.11 6.44
C LYS A 56 9.96 -5.44 5.07
N PHE A 57 8.85 -5.32 4.32
CA PHE A 57 8.83 -4.60 3.04
C PHE A 57 9.21 -3.12 3.20
N TYR A 58 8.63 -2.44 4.20
CA TYR A 58 8.95 -1.05 4.54
C TYR A 58 10.44 -0.88 4.83
N LYS A 59 11.00 -1.64 5.78
CA LYS A 59 12.41 -1.56 6.19
C LYS A 59 13.37 -1.81 5.03
N ARG A 60 13.02 -2.72 4.10
CA ARG A 60 13.82 -2.96 2.90
C ARG A 60 13.83 -1.76 1.95
N LEU A 61 12.68 -1.09 1.82
CA LEU A 61 12.51 0.04 0.91
C LEU A 61 13.09 1.33 1.47
N GLU A 62 12.92 1.58 2.78
CA GLU A 62 13.48 2.73 3.51
C GLU A 62 15.00 2.81 3.38
N ARG A 63 15.71 1.68 3.32
CA ARG A 63 17.17 1.64 3.07
C ARG A 63 17.60 2.26 1.74
N LYS A 64 16.69 2.41 0.77
CA LYS A 64 17.00 2.83 -0.61
C LYS A 64 16.20 4.06 -1.05
N LYS A 65 15.19 4.48 -0.29
CA LYS A 65 14.22 5.50 -0.70
C LYS A 65 13.89 6.41 0.49
N PRO A 66 13.48 7.67 0.24
CA PRO A 66 13.04 8.56 1.31
C PRO A 66 11.94 7.92 2.17
N GLU A 67 11.99 8.16 3.48
CA GLU A 67 11.08 7.58 4.47
C GLU A 67 9.60 7.75 4.09
N LYS A 68 9.21 8.96 3.69
CA LYS A 68 7.82 9.27 3.27
C LYS A 68 7.37 8.38 2.09
N LEU A 69 8.26 8.13 1.13
CA LEU A 69 7.96 7.26 -0.02
C LEU A 69 7.82 5.81 0.44
N ALA A 70 8.74 5.34 1.29
CA ALA A 70 8.67 3.99 1.85
C ALA A 70 7.37 3.76 2.65
N LYS A 71 6.95 4.74 3.48
CA LYS A 71 5.68 4.68 4.22
C LYS A 71 4.47 4.68 3.30
N THR A 72 4.47 5.51 2.26
CA THR A 72 3.39 5.53 1.26
C THR A 72 3.26 4.18 0.55
N ALA A 73 4.39 3.58 0.18
CA ALA A 73 4.41 2.24 -0.42
C ALA A 73 3.92 1.16 0.56
N ALA A 74 4.28 1.26 1.84
CA ALA A 74 3.77 0.38 2.88
C ALA A 74 2.25 0.53 3.07
N ALA A 75 1.73 1.76 3.05
CA ALA A 75 0.30 2.04 3.11
C ALA A 75 -0.46 1.44 1.92
N ARG A 76 0.09 1.54 0.69
CA ARG A 76 -0.45 0.87 -0.49
C ARG A 76 -0.49 -0.65 -0.31
N LYS A 77 0.58 -1.24 0.24
CA LYS A 77 0.65 -2.68 0.51
C LYS A 77 -0.37 -3.11 1.58
N LEU A 78 -0.47 -2.36 2.68
CA LEU A 78 -1.47 -2.59 3.73
C LEU A 78 -2.89 -2.51 3.19
N THR A 79 -3.18 -1.50 2.37
CA THR A 79 -4.50 -1.33 1.73
C THR A 79 -4.87 -2.52 0.84
N THR A 80 -3.89 -3.09 0.14
CA THR A 80 -4.09 -4.31 -0.65
C THR A 80 -4.45 -5.49 0.25
N VAL A 81 -3.80 -5.62 1.41
CA VAL A 81 -4.12 -6.69 2.37
C VAL A 81 -5.52 -6.49 2.97
N ILE A 82 -5.87 -5.27 3.38
CA ILE A 82 -7.20 -4.93 3.89
C ILE A 82 -8.29 -5.32 2.88
N TYR A 83 -8.08 -5.04 1.59
CA TYR A 83 -9.01 -5.45 0.54
C TYR A 83 -9.26 -6.96 0.57
N TRP A 84 -8.21 -7.78 0.63
CA TRP A 84 -8.34 -9.24 0.62
C TRP A 84 -8.91 -9.78 1.93
N MET A 85 -8.57 -9.19 3.07
CA MET A 85 -9.18 -9.54 4.35
C MET A 85 -10.71 -9.34 4.30
N LEU A 86 -11.17 -8.23 3.73
CA LEU A 86 -12.60 -7.94 3.60
C LEU A 86 -13.29 -8.85 2.56
N GLU A 87 -12.64 -9.11 1.43
CA GLU A 87 -13.17 -9.95 0.36
C GLU A 87 -13.28 -11.42 0.79
N LEU A 88 -12.24 -11.96 1.43
CA LEU A 88 -12.16 -13.36 1.87
C LEU A 88 -12.78 -13.58 3.26
N LYS A 89 -13.09 -12.50 3.99
CA LYS A 89 -13.52 -12.52 5.39
C LYS A 89 -12.52 -13.23 6.31
N GLU A 90 -11.23 -12.99 6.05
CA GLU A 90 -10.12 -13.57 6.78
C GLU A 90 -9.39 -12.51 7.61
N GLU A 91 -8.73 -12.98 8.68
CA GLU A 91 -7.92 -12.13 9.53
C GLU A 91 -6.59 -11.75 8.85
N PHE A 92 -5.89 -10.79 9.45
CA PHE A 92 -4.58 -10.37 8.94
C PHE A 92 -3.53 -11.46 9.20
N HIS A 93 -2.88 -11.95 8.13
CA HIS A 93 -1.77 -12.90 8.23
C HIS A 93 -0.40 -12.20 8.31
N PRO A 94 0.30 -12.19 9.46
CA PRO A 94 1.52 -11.39 9.63
C PRO A 94 2.67 -11.80 8.73
N GLN A 95 2.82 -13.10 8.44
CA GLN A 95 3.90 -13.61 7.60
C GLN A 95 3.68 -13.41 6.10
N GLY A 96 2.48 -12.94 5.70
CA GLY A 96 2.06 -12.85 4.32
C GLY A 96 1.35 -14.12 3.89
N TYR A 97 0.24 -13.95 3.18
CA TYR A 97 -0.59 -15.02 2.64
C TYR A 97 -0.93 -14.63 1.20
N ASP A 98 -0.69 -15.53 0.25
CA ASP A 98 -1.13 -15.35 -1.13
C ASP A 98 -2.27 -16.33 -1.41
N PRO A 99 -3.53 -15.86 -1.50
CA PRO A 99 -4.68 -16.72 -1.72
C PRO A 99 -4.67 -17.39 -3.09
N ARG A 100 -3.83 -16.94 -4.04
CA ARG A 100 -3.69 -17.58 -5.36
C ARG A 100 -2.88 -18.87 -5.31
N THR A 101 -1.98 -19.00 -4.35
CA THR A 101 -1.05 -20.14 -4.24
C THR A 101 -1.63 -21.28 -3.41
N SER A 102 -2.79 -21.05 -2.76
CA SER A 102 -3.46 -22.00 -1.87
C SER A 102 -4.63 -22.74 -2.55
N ARG A 103 -4.77 -22.61 -3.87
CA ARG A 103 -5.75 -23.34 -4.70
C ARG A 103 -5.07 -24.43 -5.53
#